data_AF-A0A964PSU6-F1
#
_entry.id   AF-A0A964PSU6-F1
#
_cell.length_a   1.000
_cell.length_b   1.000
_cell.length_c   1.000
_cell.angle_alpha   90.00
_cell.angle_beta   90.00
_cell.angle_gamma   90.00
#
_symmetry.space_group_name_H-M   'P 1'
#
loop_
_entity.id
_entity.type
_entity.pdbx_description
1 polymer ?
#
loop_
_entity_poly.entity_id
_entity_poly.type
_entity_poly.pdbx_seq_one_letter_code
_entity_poly.pdbx_strand_id
1 'polypeptide(L)'
;MARLYGVNENESGLDPLGTAIVTRCVMAPNVYTLLHPVVVAAARGELPDWAVARPVRREHMARVAALLDTWAAALGLPQEDRVRWRAVGYLHDALRDERPDALRGQVPPERRTLPDAVLHGPAAAERLRRDGVRDEELLAAVACHTIGGEGLGALGRALYVADYLEPGRAYGTERHALLRDRMPHDPNGVLREVVGERMRRGRESGRPIAAETLALWNELEREPR
;
A
#
# COMPACT_ATOMS: atom_id res chain seq x y z
N MET A 1 24.95 3.37 60.25
CA MET A 1 23.74 3.69 59.47
C MET A 1 23.78 2.85 58.19
N ALA A 2 22.91 1.82 58.14
CA ALA A 2 22.43 0.94 57.03
C ALA A 2 23.37 0.61 55.84
N ARG A 3 23.75 -0.66 55.52
CA ARG A 3 22.96 -1.82 54.96
C ARG A 3 22.14 -1.41 53.70
N LEU A 4 22.08 -2.11 52.58
CA LEU A 4 22.41 -3.49 52.17
C LEU A 4 22.39 -3.61 50.62
N TYR A 5 22.93 -4.73 50.15
CA TYR A 5 23.05 -5.24 48.77
C TYR A 5 21.72 -5.48 48.03
N GLY A 6 21.78 -5.55 46.70
CA GLY A 6 20.76 -6.18 45.85
C GLY A 6 21.40 -6.70 44.55
N VAL A 7 21.68 -8.01 44.56
CA VAL A 7 22.35 -8.80 43.52
C VAL A 7 21.39 -9.01 42.35
N ASN A 8 21.91 -8.98 41.12
CA ASN A 8 21.15 -9.36 39.93
C ASN A 8 21.13 -10.90 39.87
N GLU A 9 20.07 -11.51 40.39
CA GLU A 9 19.90 -12.96 40.36
C GLU A 9 19.43 -13.40 38.97
N ASN A 10 20.27 -14.16 38.28
CA ASN A 10 19.82 -15.07 37.23
C ASN A 10 18.98 -16.16 37.91
N GLU A 11 17.66 -16.04 37.88
CA GLU A 11 16.78 -17.13 38.28
C GLU A 11 16.84 -18.25 37.22
N SER A 12 17.80 -19.17 37.39
CA SER A 12 17.75 -20.49 36.80
C SER A 12 16.73 -21.33 37.56
N GLY A 13 15.46 -21.26 37.16
CA GLY A 13 14.42 -22.16 37.66
C GLY A 13 14.68 -23.59 37.21
N LEU A 14 14.83 -24.51 38.16
CA LEU A 14 14.84 -25.95 37.93
C LEU A 14 13.43 -26.48 38.16
N ASP A 15 13.00 -27.46 37.36
CA ASP A 15 11.76 -28.19 37.61
C ASP A 15 11.90 -29.11 38.84
N PRO A 16 10.81 -29.75 39.33
CA PRO A 16 10.84 -30.64 40.50
C PRO A 16 11.77 -31.86 40.37
N LEU A 17 12.38 -32.09 39.19
CA LEU A 17 13.29 -33.19 38.89
C LEU A 17 14.74 -32.73 38.65
N GLY A 18 15.04 -31.44 38.84
CA GLY A 18 16.40 -30.91 38.74
C GLY A 18 16.90 -30.69 37.31
N THR A 19 16.00 -30.54 36.33
CA THR A 19 16.38 -30.22 34.94
C THR A 19 16.33 -28.72 34.69
N ALA A 20 17.36 -28.15 34.06
CA ALA A 20 17.42 -26.75 33.68
C ALA A 20 16.23 -26.38 32.78
N ILE A 21 15.36 -25.47 33.25
CA ILE A 21 14.32 -24.88 32.40
C ILE A 21 15.02 -23.87 31.49
N VAL A 22 15.39 -24.33 30.31
CA VAL A 22 15.75 -23.42 29.22
C VAL A 22 14.44 -22.81 28.75
N THR A 23 14.08 -21.63 29.29
CA THR A 23 13.03 -20.80 28.71
C THR A 23 13.53 -20.42 27.32
N ARG A 24 13.17 -21.23 26.33
CA ARG A 24 13.42 -20.96 24.93
C ARG A 24 12.67 -19.67 24.63
N CYS A 25 13.38 -18.56 24.62
CA CYS A 25 12.91 -17.33 24.03
C CYS A 25 12.60 -17.68 22.57
N VAL A 26 11.32 -17.92 22.28
CA VAL A 26 10.86 -18.06 20.90
C VAL A 26 11.00 -16.65 20.33
N MET A 27 12.15 -16.37 19.73
CA MET A 27 12.33 -15.20 18.88
C MET A 27 11.10 -15.16 17.96
N ALA A 28 10.31 -14.08 18.05
CA ALA A 28 9.17 -13.89 17.16
C ALA A 28 9.64 -14.18 15.73
N PRO A 29 8.87 -14.93 14.93
CA PRO A 29 9.27 -15.27 13.57
C PRO A 29 9.68 -13.98 12.88
N ASN A 30 10.89 -13.99 12.31
CA ASN A 30 11.41 -12.85 11.57
C ASN A 30 10.33 -12.41 10.58
N VAL A 31 9.86 -11.17 10.67
CA VAL A 31 8.77 -10.61 9.85
C VAL A 31 9.01 -10.78 8.33
N TYR A 32 10.26 -11.00 7.92
CA TYR A 32 10.64 -11.31 6.55
C TYR A 32 10.33 -12.75 6.09
N THR A 33 9.87 -13.64 6.98
CA THR A 33 9.61 -15.06 6.65
C THR A 33 8.21 -15.28 6.06
N LEU A 34 7.28 -14.33 6.24
CA LEU A 34 5.89 -14.42 5.74
C LEU A 34 5.66 -13.59 4.47
N LEU A 35 6.40 -12.49 4.28
CA LEU A 35 6.26 -11.65 3.10
C LEU A 35 6.99 -12.21 1.89
N HIS A 36 6.36 -12.12 0.72
CA HIS A 36 6.98 -12.54 -0.53
C HIS A 36 8.25 -11.71 -0.83
N PRO A 37 9.36 -12.33 -1.30
CA PRO A 37 10.62 -11.62 -1.54
C PRO A 37 10.49 -10.38 -2.42
N VAL A 38 9.64 -10.43 -3.46
CA VAL A 38 9.35 -9.27 -4.33
C VAL A 38 8.76 -8.10 -3.54
N VAL A 39 7.88 -8.36 -2.57
CA VAL A 39 7.27 -7.30 -1.74
C VAL A 39 8.34 -6.66 -0.84
N VAL A 40 9.19 -7.49 -0.24
CA VAL A 40 10.30 -7.01 0.62
C VAL A 40 11.31 -6.20 -0.19
N ALA A 41 11.68 -6.66 -1.39
CA ALA A 41 12.57 -5.95 -2.31
C ALA A 41 11.95 -4.62 -2.78
N ALA A 42 10.69 -4.63 -3.20
CA ALA A 42 9.98 -3.44 -3.61
C ALA A 42 9.89 -2.39 -2.50
N ALA A 43 9.71 -2.79 -1.24
CA ALA A 43 9.74 -1.85 -0.12
C ALA A 43 11.09 -1.12 0.01
N ARG A 44 12.20 -1.70 -0.47
CA ARG A 44 13.52 -1.05 -0.54
C ARG A 44 13.72 -0.21 -1.82
N GLY A 45 12.75 -0.19 -2.73
CA GLY A 45 12.82 0.47 -4.02
C GLY A 45 13.39 -0.41 -5.15
N GLU A 46 13.61 -1.69 -4.89
CA GLU A 46 14.04 -2.66 -5.90
C GLU A 46 12.81 -3.15 -6.68
N LEU A 47 12.67 -2.73 -7.93
CA LEU A 47 11.54 -3.15 -8.79
C LEU A 47 11.81 -4.51 -9.42
N PRO A 48 10.76 -5.31 -9.71
CA PRO A 48 10.89 -6.51 -10.53
C PRO A 48 11.50 -6.22 -11.91
N ASP A 49 12.22 -7.20 -12.48
CA ASP A 49 12.90 -7.07 -13.77
C ASP A 49 11.95 -6.73 -14.93
N TRP A 50 10.69 -7.08 -14.80
CA TRP A 50 9.67 -6.76 -15.79
C TRP A 50 9.15 -5.33 -15.72
N ALA A 51 9.56 -4.53 -14.73
CA ALA A 51 9.01 -3.20 -14.52
C ALA A 51 9.39 -2.23 -15.66
N VAL A 52 8.37 -1.69 -16.33
CA VAL A 52 8.48 -0.69 -17.39
C VAL A 52 7.94 0.64 -16.86
N ALA A 53 8.85 1.39 -16.22
CA ALA A 53 8.61 2.72 -15.69
C ALA A 53 9.84 3.61 -15.93
N ARG A 54 9.63 4.76 -16.58
CA ARG A 54 10.66 5.77 -16.87
C ARG A 54 11.13 6.49 -15.60
N PRO A 55 12.29 7.19 -15.62
CA PRO A 55 12.83 7.84 -14.42
C PRO A 55 11.84 8.74 -13.68
N VAL A 56 11.14 9.64 -14.38
CA VAL A 56 10.12 10.53 -13.78
C VAL A 56 9.00 9.74 -13.09
N ARG A 57 8.62 8.58 -13.65
CA ARG A 57 7.61 7.70 -13.07
C ARG A 57 8.14 7.01 -11.81
N ARG A 58 9.41 6.58 -11.81
CA ARG A 58 10.06 5.99 -10.64
C ARG A 58 10.20 6.99 -9.49
N GLU A 59 10.47 8.25 -9.79
CA GLU A 59 10.46 9.32 -8.78
C GLU A 59 9.07 9.52 -8.17
N HIS A 60 8.01 9.52 -9.00
CA HIS A 60 6.62 9.52 -8.53
C HIS A 60 6.36 8.33 -7.59
N MET A 61 6.72 7.12 -8.01
CA MET A 61 6.55 5.90 -7.21
C MET A 61 7.29 5.98 -5.86
N ALA A 62 8.52 6.51 -5.85
CA ALA A 62 9.29 6.71 -4.62
C ALA A 62 8.61 7.69 -3.66
N ARG A 63 8.02 8.78 -4.17
CA ARG A 63 7.28 9.76 -3.36
C ARG A 63 5.97 9.19 -2.81
N VAL A 64 5.25 8.38 -3.60
CA VAL A 64 4.07 7.63 -3.12
C VAL A 64 4.46 6.66 -2.01
N ALA A 65 5.53 5.88 -2.20
CA ALA A 65 6.02 4.93 -1.21
C ALA A 65 6.45 5.61 0.10
N ALA A 66 7.15 6.75 0.02
CA ALA A 66 7.54 7.52 1.20
C ALA A 66 6.34 8.10 1.96
N LEU A 67 5.32 8.58 1.23
CA LEU A 67 4.09 9.08 1.83
C LEU A 67 3.32 7.97 2.55
N LEU A 68 3.19 6.80 1.92
CA LEU A 68 2.55 5.63 2.54
C LEU A 68 3.29 5.16 3.79
N ASP A 69 4.62 5.10 3.75
CA ASP A 69 5.44 4.73 4.91
C ASP A 69 5.26 5.73 6.08
N THR A 70 5.15 7.02 5.76
CA THR A 70 4.88 8.09 6.75
C THR A 70 3.52 7.89 7.41
N TRP A 71 2.46 7.65 6.63
CA TRP A 71 1.13 7.39 7.17
C TRP A 71 1.06 6.08 7.95
N ALA A 72 1.68 5.01 7.44
CA ALA A 72 1.72 3.72 8.11
C ALA A 72 2.41 3.83 9.48
N ALA A 73 3.49 4.61 9.58
CA ALA A 73 4.15 4.89 10.85
C ALA A 73 3.25 5.72 11.80
N ALA A 74 2.61 6.77 11.30
CA ALA A 74 1.72 7.62 12.10
C ALA A 74 0.47 6.86 12.62
N LEU A 75 -0.02 5.88 11.85
CA LEU A 75 -1.11 4.98 12.23
C LEU A 75 -0.67 3.88 13.19
N GLY A 76 0.63 3.76 13.50
CA GLY A 76 1.15 2.71 14.38
C GLY A 76 1.04 1.30 13.78
N LEU A 77 1.05 1.17 12.45
CA LEU A 77 0.92 -0.13 11.79
C LEU A 77 2.11 -1.04 12.14
N PRO A 78 1.88 -2.37 12.25
CA PRO A 78 2.95 -3.32 12.49
C PRO A 78 3.97 -3.28 11.34
N GLN A 79 5.20 -3.70 11.64
CA GLN A 79 6.31 -3.62 10.70
C GLN A 79 6.02 -4.33 9.36
N GLU A 80 5.26 -5.42 9.38
CA GLU A 80 4.84 -6.15 8.18
C GLU A 80 3.95 -5.28 7.28
N ASP A 81 2.95 -4.62 7.84
CA ASP A 81 2.07 -3.72 7.08
C ASP A 81 2.82 -2.49 6.58
N ARG A 82 3.76 -1.94 7.36
CA ARG A 82 4.64 -0.86 6.88
C ARG A 82 5.42 -1.26 5.62
N VAL A 83 5.94 -2.50 5.59
CA VAL A 83 6.61 -3.05 4.39
C VAL A 83 5.63 -3.18 3.23
N ARG A 84 4.42 -3.71 3.45
CA ARG A 84 3.37 -3.84 2.42
C ARG A 84 2.97 -2.48 1.84
N TRP A 85 2.70 -1.49 2.69
CA TRP A 85 2.34 -0.12 2.31
C TRP A 85 3.43 0.56 1.48
N ARG A 86 4.69 0.43 1.91
CA ARG A 86 5.82 0.98 1.14
C ARG A 86 5.99 0.26 -0.20
N ALA A 87 5.84 -1.06 -0.23
CA ALA A 87 5.97 -1.86 -1.45
C ALA A 87 4.93 -1.50 -2.50
N VAL A 88 3.64 -1.33 -2.14
CA VAL A 88 2.63 -0.94 -3.14
C VAL A 88 2.90 0.44 -3.75
N GLY A 89 3.51 1.36 -3.00
CA GLY A 89 3.95 2.64 -3.54
C GLY A 89 4.95 2.47 -4.69
N TYR A 90 5.84 1.48 -4.60
CA TYR A 90 6.76 1.13 -5.69
C TYR A 90 6.15 0.23 -6.76
N LEU A 91 5.10 -0.55 -6.47
CA LEU A 91 4.56 -1.52 -7.41
C LEU A 91 3.39 -1.00 -8.24
N HIS A 92 2.62 -0.01 -7.76
CA HIS A 92 1.36 0.39 -8.38
C HIS A 92 1.48 0.83 -9.85
N ASP A 93 2.57 1.53 -10.18
CA ASP A 93 2.85 2.09 -11.50
C ASP A 93 3.98 1.31 -12.23
N ALA A 94 4.32 0.10 -11.79
CA ALA A 94 5.45 -0.68 -12.32
C ALA A 94 5.35 -1.02 -13.81
N LEU A 95 4.17 -0.95 -14.43
CA LEU A 95 3.95 -1.12 -15.86
C LEU A 95 3.41 0.14 -16.54
N ARG A 96 3.52 1.30 -15.90
CA ARG A 96 2.84 2.53 -16.35
C ARG A 96 3.31 3.03 -17.72
N ASP A 97 4.53 2.72 -18.12
CA ASP A 97 5.11 3.14 -19.40
C ASP A 97 5.18 1.99 -20.44
N GLU A 98 4.56 0.84 -20.16
CA GLU A 98 4.40 -0.24 -21.13
C GLU A 98 3.27 0.08 -22.14
N ARG A 99 3.37 -0.51 -23.34
CA ARG A 99 2.37 -0.35 -24.39
C ARG A 99 1.03 -1.01 -24.00
N PRO A 100 -0.11 -0.31 -24.15
CA PRO A 100 -1.40 -0.87 -23.75
C PRO A 100 -1.76 -2.20 -24.43
N ASP A 101 -1.42 -2.39 -25.70
CA ASP A 101 -1.67 -3.65 -26.42
C ASP A 101 -0.93 -4.84 -25.80
N ALA A 102 0.29 -4.60 -25.29
CA ALA A 102 1.03 -5.63 -24.58
C ALA A 102 0.36 -5.96 -23.24
N LEU A 103 -0.19 -4.97 -22.54
CA LEU A 103 -0.88 -5.15 -21.25
C LEU A 103 -2.24 -5.83 -21.40
N ARG A 104 -3.01 -5.52 -22.45
CA ARG A 104 -4.38 -6.01 -22.63
C ARG A 104 -4.46 -7.53 -22.69
N GLY A 105 -3.47 -8.20 -23.26
CA GLY A 105 -3.38 -9.66 -23.28
C GLY A 105 -3.04 -10.28 -21.91
N GLN A 106 -2.50 -9.50 -20.98
CA GLN A 106 -1.99 -9.96 -19.69
C GLN A 106 -3.02 -9.84 -18.55
N VAL A 107 -4.09 -9.04 -18.74
CA VAL A 107 -5.16 -8.88 -17.75
C VAL A 107 -6.27 -9.92 -17.95
N PRO A 108 -7.06 -10.23 -16.90
CA PRO A 108 -8.21 -11.12 -17.01
C PRO A 108 -9.23 -10.64 -18.06
N PRO A 109 -9.95 -11.54 -18.75
CA PRO A 109 -10.89 -11.18 -19.82
C PRO A 109 -11.84 -10.04 -19.47
N GLU A 110 -12.40 -10.04 -18.27
CA GLU A 110 -13.33 -9.03 -17.76
C GLU A 110 -12.70 -7.64 -17.61
N ARG A 111 -11.38 -7.54 -17.47
CA ARG A 111 -10.63 -6.28 -17.38
C ARG A 111 -10.08 -5.81 -18.72
N ARG A 112 -10.21 -6.60 -19.79
CA ARG A 112 -9.69 -6.26 -21.12
C ARG A 112 -10.43 -5.12 -21.80
N THR A 113 -11.60 -4.70 -21.31
CA THR A 113 -12.34 -3.56 -21.84
C THR A 113 -12.02 -2.26 -21.12
N LEU A 114 -11.18 -2.30 -20.07
CA LEU A 114 -10.75 -1.10 -19.37
C LEU A 114 -10.00 -0.16 -20.33
N PRO A 115 -10.08 1.17 -20.08
CA PRO A 115 -9.29 2.16 -20.81
C PRO A 115 -7.79 1.88 -20.70
N ASP A 116 -7.03 2.18 -21.75
CA ASP A 116 -5.58 1.94 -21.82
C ASP A 116 -4.81 2.48 -20.61
N ALA A 117 -5.17 3.70 -20.18
CA ALA A 117 -4.54 4.39 -19.06
C ALA A 117 -4.76 3.75 -17.68
N VAL A 118 -5.58 2.69 -17.60
CA VAL A 118 -5.92 1.95 -16.38
C VAL A 118 -5.30 0.55 -16.38
N LEU A 119 -4.98 -0.01 -17.55
CA LEU A 119 -4.56 -1.40 -17.70
C LEU A 119 -3.28 -1.75 -16.93
N HIS A 120 -2.42 -0.78 -16.63
CA HIS A 120 -1.14 -1.03 -15.95
C HIS A 120 -1.33 -1.56 -14.53
N GLY A 121 -2.35 -1.10 -13.79
CA GLY A 121 -2.64 -1.57 -12.44
C GLY A 121 -2.97 -3.07 -12.43
N PRO A 122 -4.04 -3.51 -13.11
CA PRO A 122 -4.40 -4.91 -13.18
C PRO A 122 -3.30 -5.79 -13.79
N ALA A 123 -2.58 -5.30 -14.81
CA ALA A 123 -1.49 -6.06 -15.41
C ALA A 123 -0.31 -6.24 -14.43
N ALA A 124 0.02 -5.23 -13.63
CA ALA A 124 1.08 -5.32 -12.62
C ALA A 124 0.68 -6.33 -11.52
N ALA A 125 -0.58 -6.31 -11.07
CA ALA A 125 -1.09 -7.31 -10.14
C ALA A 125 -1.00 -8.73 -10.70
N GLU A 126 -1.35 -8.95 -11.97
CA GLU A 126 -1.22 -10.26 -12.61
C GLU A 126 0.24 -10.72 -12.74
N ARG A 127 1.19 -9.81 -13.02
CA ARG A 127 2.62 -10.16 -13.02
C ARG A 127 3.10 -10.56 -11.63
N LEU A 128 2.75 -9.81 -10.59
CA LEU A 128 3.06 -10.15 -9.21
C LEU A 128 2.47 -11.52 -8.82
N ARG A 129 1.25 -11.82 -9.26
CA ARG A 129 0.59 -13.11 -9.02
C ARG A 129 1.32 -14.27 -9.69
N ARG A 130 1.83 -14.07 -10.91
CA ARG A 130 2.68 -15.04 -11.63
C ARG A 130 4.02 -15.24 -10.95
N ASP A 131 4.58 -14.19 -10.36
CA ASP A 131 5.82 -14.26 -9.56
C ASP A 131 5.63 -14.97 -8.20
N GLY A 132 4.39 -15.37 -7.86
CA GLY A 132 4.10 -16.12 -6.64
C GLY A 132 3.55 -15.29 -5.48
N VAL A 133 3.29 -13.99 -5.67
CA VAL A 133 2.61 -13.17 -4.65
C VAL A 133 1.18 -13.70 -4.45
N ARG A 134 0.78 -13.85 -3.18
CA ARG A 134 -0.55 -14.36 -2.76
C ARG A 134 -1.29 -13.42 -1.80
N ASP A 135 -0.72 -12.26 -1.55
CA ASP A 135 -1.35 -11.20 -0.74
C ASP A 135 -2.45 -10.52 -1.55
N GLU A 136 -3.69 -11.02 -1.43
CA GLU A 136 -4.82 -10.54 -2.24
C GLU A 136 -5.19 -9.08 -1.96
N GLU A 137 -5.00 -8.58 -0.74
CA GLU A 137 -5.25 -7.17 -0.43
C GLU A 137 -4.24 -6.28 -1.15
N LEU A 138 -2.94 -6.65 -1.15
CA LEU A 138 -1.89 -5.95 -1.89
C LEU A 138 -2.13 -6.00 -3.40
N LEU A 139 -2.48 -7.17 -3.92
CA LEU A 139 -2.77 -7.35 -5.35
C LEU A 139 -3.99 -6.52 -5.77
N ALA A 140 -5.05 -6.50 -4.96
CA ALA A 140 -6.23 -5.65 -5.20
C ALA A 140 -5.90 -4.16 -5.14
N ALA A 141 -5.06 -3.73 -4.18
CA ALA A 141 -4.59 -2.36 -4.07
C ALA A 141 -3.88 -1.92 -5.37
N VAL A 142 -2.91 -2.71 -5.83
CA VAL A 142 -2.19 -2.44 -7.09
C VAL A 142 -3.13 -2.45 -8.29
N ALA A 143 -4.02 -3.44 -8.37
CA ALA A 143 -4.93 -3.61 -9.50
C ALA A 143 -5.93 -2.45 -9.65
N CYS A 144 -6.35 -1.83 -8.56
CA CYS A 144 -7.44 -0.86 -8.54
C CYS A 144 -6.98 0.58 -8.24
N HIS A 145 -5.70 0.85 -8.01
CA HIS A 145 -5.21 2.16 -7.53
C HIS A 145 -5.61 3.37 -8.40
N THR A 146 -5.87 3.19 -9.70
CA THR A 146 -6.25 4.30 -10.58
C THR A 146 -7.72 4.68 -10.49
N ILE A 147 -8.60 3.69 -10.35
CA ILE A 147 -10.06 3.85 -10.48
C ILE A 147 -10.80 3.58 -9.17
N GLY A 148 -10.10 3.07 -8.15
CA GLY A 148 -10.70 2.61 -6.91
C GLY A 148 -11.52 1.33 -7.15
N GLY A 149 -12.47 1.09 -6.25
CA GLY A 149 -13.42 -0.02 -6.35
C GLY A 149 -14.12 -0.22 -5.01
N GLU A 150 -15.30 -0.84 -5.05
CA GLU A 150 -16.01 -1.24 -3.83
C GLU A 150 -15.22 -2.31 -3.07
N GLY A 151 -15.20 -2.23 -1.74
CA GLY A 151 -14.51 -3.19 -0.88
C GLY A 151 -12.99 -3.05 -0.90
N LEU A 152 -12.45 -1.92 -1.39
CA LEU A 152 -11.03 -1.65 -1.34
C LEU A 152 -10.58 -1.54 0.12
N GLY A 153 -9.65 -2.40 0.54
CA GLY A 153 -9.12 -2.43 1.91
C GLY A 153 -8.32 -1.18 2.27
N ALA A 154 -7.89 -1.08 3.54
CA ALA A 154 -7.17 0.08 4.06
C ALA A 154 -5.89 0.39 3.26
N LEU A 155 -5.12 -0.64 2.90
CA LEU A 155 -3.93 -0.52 2.06
C LEU A 155 -4.25 0.10 0.68
N GLY A 156 -5.30 -0.38 0.02
CA GLY A 156 -5.71 0.11 -1.30
C GLY A 156 -6.28 1.53 -1.25
N ARG A 157 -7.10 1.84 -0.24
CA ARG A 157 -7.61 3.19 0.02
C ARG A 157 -6.47 4.18 0.25
N ALA A 158 -5.50 3.80 1.08
CA ALA A 158 -4.31 4.62 1.34
C ALA A 158 -3.48 4.83 0.05
N LEU A 159 -3.25 3.79 -0.74
CA LEU A 159 -2.53 3.89 -2.01
C LEU A 159 -3.24 4.82 -3.00
N TYR A 160 -4.55 4.68 -3.15
CA TYR A 160 -5.37 5.53 -4.02
C TYR A 160 -5.23 7.02 -3.66
N VAL A 161 -5.25 7.33 -2.36
CA VAL A 161 -5.06 8.68 -1.82
C VAL A 161 -3.61 9.14 -2.01
N ALA A 162 -2.63 8.30 -1.70
CA ALA A 162 -1.20 8.62 -1.81
C ALA A 162 -0.81 8.96 -3.26
N ASP A 163 -1.26 8.17 -4.23
CA ASP A 163 -1.03 8.44 -5.66
C ASP A 163 -1.61 9.80 -6.07
N TYR A 164 -2.73 10.22 -5.49
CA TYR A 164 -3.30 11.53 -5.78
C TYR A 164 -2.58 12.69 -5.08
N LEU A 165 -2.08 12.48 -3.86
CA LEU A 165 -1.62 13.53 -2.96
C LEU A 165 -0.10 13.65 -2.84
N GLU A 166 0.67 12.78 -3.49
CA GLU A 166 2.13 12.79 -3.38
C GLU A 166 2.74 14.19 -3.63
N PRO A 167 3.81 14.60 -2.90
CA PRO A 167 4.29 15.98 -2.87
C PRO A 167 4.71 16.59 -4.22
N GLY A 168 5.04 15.78 -5.21
CA GLY A 168 5.46 16.20 -6.54
C GLY A 168 4.32 16.51 -7.52
N ARG A 169 3.05 16.40 -7.09
CA ARG A 169 1.91 16.82 -7.93
C ARG A 169 1.91 18.34 -8.12
N ALA A 170 1.86 18.76 -9.39
CA ALA A 170 1.99 20.16 -9.79
C ALA A 170 0.76 21.05 -9.52
N TYR A 171 -0.32 20.51 -8.96
CA TYR A 171 -1.58 21.24 -8.73
C TYR A 171 -2.06 21.03 -7.29
N GLY A 172 -2.83 22.00 -6.78
CA GLY A 172 -3.51 21.87 -5.48
C GLY A 172 -2.54 21.71 -4.30
N THR A 173 -1.31 22.20 -4.41
CA THR A 173 -0.20 21.95 -3.48
C THR A 173 -0.55 22.19 -2.02
N GLU A 174 -1.17 23.33 -1.71
CA GLU A 174 -1.60 23.69 -0.34
C GLU A 174 -2.71 22.76 0.18
N ARG A 175 -3.78 22.59 -0.60
CA ARG A 175 -4.88 21.67 -0.24
C ARG A 175 -4.39 20.24 -0.07
N HIS A 176 -3.51 19.77 -0.95
CA HIS A 176 -2.91 18.44 -0.87
C HIS A 176 -2.04 18.29 0.38
N ALA A 177 -1.31 19.33 0.80
CA ALA A 177 -0.56 19.29 2.05
C ALA A 177 -1.49 19.12 3.26
N LEU A 178 -2.60 19.86 3.32
CA LEU A 178 -3.60 19.73 4.38
C LEU A 178 -4.23 18.32 4.41
N LEU A 179 -4.56 17.76 3.25
CA LEU A 179 -5.12 16.41 3.16
C LEU A 179 -4.10 15.34 3.58
N ARG A 180 -2.82 15.52 3.25
CA ARG A 180 -1.76 14.59 3.69
C ARG A 180 -1.59 14.58 5.21
N ASP A 181 -1.66 15.74 5.84
CA ASP A 181 -1.56 15.90 7.30
C ASP A 181 -2.77 15.31 8.02
N ARG A 182 -3.97 15.47 7.45
CA ARG A 182 -5.21 14.93 8.01
C ARG A 182 -5.34 13.42 7.86
N MET A 183 -4.66 12.81 6.89
CA MET A 183 -4.84 11.38 6.53
C MET A 183 -4.70 10.40 7.71
N PRO A 184 -3.71 10.51 8.64
CA PRO A 184 -3.61 9.59 9.78
C PRO A 184 -4.76 9.74 10.79
N HIS A 185 -5.45 10.88 10.81
CA HIS A 185 -6.48 11.22 11.79
C HIS A 185 -7.90 11.02 11.26
N ASP A 186 -8.10 11.19 9.95
CA ASP A 186 -9.39 11.02 9.27
C ASP A 186 -9.18 10.39 7.87
N PRO A 187 -8.86 9.09 7.79
CA PRO A 187 -8.62 8.42 6.51
C PRO A 187 -9.84 8.44 5.58
N ASN A 188 -11.03 8.20 6.14
CA ASN A 188 -12.26 8.10 5.36
C ASN A 188 -12.73 9.47 4.84
N GLY A 189 -12.63 10.54 5.63
CA GLY A 189 -12.94 11.89 5.16
C GLY A 189 -11.93 12.39 4.12
N VAL A 190 -10.63 12.11 4.27
CA VAL A 190 -9.64 12.40 3.23
C VAL A 190 -9.93 11.63 1.94
N LEU A 191 -10.25 10.33 2.04
CA LEU A 191 -10.61 9.52 0.89
C LEU A 191 -11.84 10.06 0.16
N ARG A 192 -12.92 10.41 0.89
CA ARG A 192 -14.12 11.04 0.32
C ARG A 192 -13.77 12.30 -0.47
N GLU A 193 -12.97 13.20 0.10
CA GLU A 193 -12.56 14.42 -0.59
C GLU A 193 -11.77 14.14 -1.88
N VAL A 194 -10.85 13.17 -1.84
CA VAL A 194 -10.05 12.80 -3.01
C VAL A 194 -10.89 12.15 -4.11
N VAL A 195 -11.80 11.24 -3.76
CA VAL A 195 -12.72 10.61 -4.74
C VAL A 195 -13.63 11.67 -5.36
N GLY A 196 -14.24 12.53 -4.54
CA GLY A 196 -15.10 13.62 -5.02
C GLY A 196 -14.37 14.58 -5.95
N GLU A 197 -13.13 14.94 -5.62
CA GLU A 197 -12.28 15.80 -6.46
C GLU A 197 -11.93 15.13 -7.79
N ARG A 198 -11.56 13.84 -7.78
CA ARG A 198 -11.28 13.09 -9.01
C ARG A 198 -12.53 13.02 -9.91
N MET A 199 -13.70 12.77 -9.35
CA MET A 199 -14.98 12.77 -10.09
C MET A 199 -15.31 14.14 -10.67
N ARG A 200 -15.16 15.21 -9.89
CA ARG A 200 -15.37 16.60 -10.33
C ARG A 200 -14.48 16.93 -11.53
N ARG A 201 -13.17 16.67 -11.43
CA ARG A 201 -12.21 16.93 -12.52
C ARG A 201 -12.46 16.07 -13.75
N GLY A 202 -12.86 14.82 -13.56
CA GLY A 202 -13.28 13.93 -14.65
C GLY A 202 -14.42 14.56 -15.45
N ARG A 203 -15.48 15.01 -14.77
CA ARG A 203 -16.64 15.67 -15.39
C ARG A 203 -16.27 16.97 -16.09
N GLU A 204 -15.48 17.83 -15.45
CA GLU A 204 -15.03 19.10 -16.04
C GLU A 204 -14.16 18.92 -17.27
N SER A 205 -13.41 17.81 -17.34
CA SER A 205 -12.59 17.45 -18.49
C SER A 205 -13.37 16.65 -19.55
N GLY A 206 -14.69 16.48 -19.41
CA GLY A 206 -15.54 15.72 -20.32
C GLY A 206 -15.25 14.20 -20.35
N ARG A 207 -14.55 13.67 -19.33
CA ARG A 207 -14.21 12.25 -19.24
C ARG A 207 -15.31 11.50 -18.46
N PRO A 208 -15.68 10.28 -18.87
CA PRO A 208 -16.62 9.46 -18.11
C PRO A 208 -16.03 9.11 -16.74
N ILE A 209 -16.90 8.98 -15.75
CA ILE A 209 -16.55 8.43 -14.44
C ILE A 209 -16.59 6.91 -14.55
N ALA A 210 -15.52 6.22 -14.14
CA ALA A 210 -15.48 4.76 -14.13
C ALA A 210 -16.54 4.20 -13.15
N ALA A 211 -17.14 3.06 -13.48
CA ALA A 211 -18.17 2.43 -12.65
C ALA A 211 -17.62 2.08 -11.26
N GLU A 212 -16.36 1.67 -11.18
CA GLU A 212 -15.63 1.34 -9.97
C GLU A 212 -15.42 2.57 -9.07
N THR A 213 -15.14 3.73 -9.67
CA THR A 213 -15.02 4.99 -8.93
C THR A 213 -16.37 5.40 -8.34
N LEU A 214 -17.45 5.22 -9.10
CA LEU A 214 -18.81 5.48 -8.61
C LEU A 214 -19.20 4.50 -7.50
N ALA A 215 -18.83 3.23 -7.62
CA ALA A 215 -19.08 2.21 -6.61
C ALA A 215 -18.36 2.55 -5.29
N LEU A 216 -17.08 2.94 -5.35
CA LEU A 216 -16.32 3.42 -4.20
C LEU A 216 -16.97 4.67 -3.58
N TRP A 217 -17.40 5.64 -4.38
CA TRP A 217 -18.11 6.81 -3.87
C TRP A 217 -19.39 6.43 -3.12
N ASN A 218 -20.20 5.54 -3.71
CA ASN A 218 -21.44 5.08 -3.09
C ASN A 218 -21.20 4.29 -1.80
N GLU A 219 -20.11 3.52 -1.71
CA GLU A 219 -19.69 2.85 -0.48
C GLU A 219 -19.40 3.88 0.62
N LEU A 220 -18.62 4.90 0.31
CA LEU A 220 -18.23 5.93 1.28
C LEU A 220 -19.40 6.77 1.79
N GLU A 221 -20.43 7.00 0.97
CA GLU A 221 -21.65 7.71 1.40
C GLU A 221 -22.58 6.84 2.28
N ARG A 222 -22.37 5.51 2.30
CA ARG A 222 -23.07 4.61 3.24
C ARG A 222 -22.33 4.48 4.58
N GLU A 223 -21.03 4.73 4.61
CA GLU A 223 -20.24 4.71 5.83
C GLU A 223 -20.60 5.88 6.77
N PRO A 224 -20.59 5.69 8.09
CA PRO A 224 -20.74 6.78 9.05
C PRO A 224 -19.71 7.91 8.86
N ARG A 225 -20.08 9.12 9.27
CA ARG A 225 -19.21 10.30 9.27
C ARG A 225 -18.57 10.51 10.62
#